data_AF-A0A7Y3LLH7-F1
#
_entry.id   AF-A0A7Y3LLH7-F1
#
_cell.length_a   1.000
_cell.length_b   1.000
_cell.length_c   1.000
_cell.angle_alpha   90.00
_cell.angle_beta   90.00
_cell.angle_gamma   90.00
#
_symmetry.space_group_name_H-M   'P 1'
#
loop_
_entity.id
_entity.type
_entity.pdbx_description
1 polymer ?
#
loop_
_entity_poly.entity_id
_entity_poly.type
_entity_poly.pdbx_seq_one_letter_code
_entity_poly.pdbx_strand_id
1 'polypeptide(L)'
;MEDIVAVRVLLDTNDARYFLTWGRIYDPVDCNQTAEVVMAFAKTCSLGGRPITSEICYSLHKASNEEYFYESLFDMAISRGPKFGFNYEEWVEAKRVNMESGLDIWYLGKPRRK
;
A
#
# COMPACT_ATOMS: atom_id res chain seq x y z
N MET A 1 2.83 -3.35 -14.90
CA MET A 1 2.47 -2.79 -13.59
C MET A 1 3.49 -3.31 -12.59
N GLU A 2 3.91 -2.51 -11.63
CA GLU A 2 4.97 -2.91 -10.70
C GLU A 2 4.45 -3.87 -9.63
N ASP A 3 5.32 -4.73 -9.08
CA ASP A 3 4.92 -5.65 -8.01
C ASP A 3 4.71 -4.90 -6.68
N ILE A 4 5.48 -3.82 -6.46
CA ILE A 4 5.31 -2.88 -5.34
C ILE A 4 4.74 -1.57 -5.89
N VAL A 5 3.68 -1.07 -5.27
CA VAL A 5 3.01 0.17 -5.66
C VAL A 5 2.90 1.11 -4.47
N ALA A 6 2.88 2.41 -4.76
CA ALA A 6 2.53 3.44 -3.79
C ALA A 6 1.07 3.83 -4.00
N VAL A 7 0.32 3.98 -2.91
CA VAL A 7 -1.07 4.44 -2.92
C VAL A 7 -1.13 5.78 -2.21
N ARG A 8 -1.66 6.79 -2.91
CA ARG A 8 -1.95 8.10 -2.32
C ARG A 8 -3.37 8.07 -1.77
N VAL A 9 -3.53 8.47 -0.52
CA VAL A 9 -4.81 8.69 0.14
C VAL A 9 -4.95 10.17 0.43
N LEU A 10 -5.95 10.82 -0.16
CA LEU A 10 -6.28 12.22 0.12
C LEU A 10 -7.21 12.28 1.33
N LEU A 11 -6.96 13.24 2.21
CA LEU A 11 -7.79 13.51 3.38
C LEU A 11 -8.74 14.68 3.11
N ASP A 12 -9.80 14.79 3.92
CA ASP A 12 -10.72 15.94 3.95
C ASP A 12 -10.03 17.27 4.28
N THR A 13 -8.87 17.23 4.94
CA THR A 13 -8.00 18.38 5.17
C THR A 13 -7.21 18.82 3.93
N ASN A 14 -7.34 18.11 2.81
CA ASN A 14 -6.54 18.25 1.58
C ASN A 14 -5.06 17.82 1.74
N ASP A 15 -4.69 17.23 2.88
CA ASP A 15 -3.41 16.56 3.05
C ASP A 15 -3.40 15.24 2.30
N ALA A 16 -2.24 14.86 1.76
CA ALA A 16 -2.01 13.51 1.26
C ALA A 16 -1.29 12.65 2.31
N ARG A 17 -1.61 11.36 2.28
CA ARG A 17 -0.91 10.28 2.98
C ARG A 17 -0.55 9.23 1.96
N TYR A 18 0.61 8.61 2.13
CA TYR A 18 1.06 7.57 1.22
C TYR A 18 1.28 6.26 1.95
N PHE A 19 1.01 5.18 1.21
CA PHE A 19 1.20 3.82 1.65
C PHE A 19 1.99 3.06 0.58
N LEU A 20 2.80 2.08 0.98
CA LEU A 20 3.35 1.07 0.08
C LEU A 20 2.61 -0.25 0.27
N THR A 21 2.40 -0.98 -0.82
CA THR A 21 1.78 -2.31 -0.82
C THR A 21 2.06 -3.06 -2.12
N TRP A 22 1.53 -4.28 -2.25
CA TRP A 22 1.63 -5.11 -3.44
C TRP A 22 0.57 -4.73 -4.48
N GLY A 23 0.98 -4.51 -5.73
CA GLY A 23 0.07 -4.09 -6.79
C GLY A 23 -0.84 -5.22 -7.28
N ARG A 24 -0.23 -6.30 -7.76
CA ARG A 24 -0.87 -7.36 -8.56
C ARG A 24 -1.52 -8.48 -7.75
N ILE A 25 -2.09 -8.16 -6.60
CA ILE A 25 -2.70 -9.17 -5.71
C ILE A 25 -4.15 -9.47 -6.09
N TYR A 26 -4.88 -8.45 -6.51
CA TYR A 26 -6.30 -8.56 -6.86
C TYR A 26 -6.52 -8.75 -8.36
N ASP A 27 -5.74 -8.06 -9.19
CA ASP A 27 -5.75 -8.20 -10.65
C ASP A 27 -4.32 -8.00 -11.21
N PRO A 28 -3.90 -8.77 -12.22
CA PRO A 28 -2.54 -8.68 -12.80
C PRO A 28 -2.26 -7.37 -13.56
N VAL A 29 -3.31 -6.64 -13.95
CA VAL A 29 -3.27 -5.47 -14.84
C VAL A 29 -3.92 -4.24 -14.22
N ASP A 30 -5.02 -4.37 -13.48
CA ASP A 30 -5.76 -3.26 -12.86
C ASP A 30 -5.61 -3.21 -11.33
N CYS A 31 -4.86 -2.24 -10.82
CA CYS A 31 -4.69 -2.05 -9.37
C CYS A 31 -5.80 -1.21 -8.70
N ASN A 32 -6.92 -0.93 -9.34
CA ASN A 32 -8.01 -0.16 -8.72
C ASN A 32 -8.50 -0.82 -7.41
N GLN A 33 -8.69 -2.14 -7.41
CA GLN A 33 -9.10 -2.87 -6.21
C GLN A 33 -8.05 -2.79 -5.08
N THR A 34 -6.76 -2.76 -5.43
CA THR A 34 -5.67 -2.53 -4.47
C THR A 34 -5.81 -1.17 -3.77
N ALA A 35 -6.15 -0.11 -4.51
CA ALA A 35 -6.38 1.21 -3.92
C ALA A 35 -7.61 1.21 -2.98
N GLU A 36 -8.68 0.51 -3.34
CA GLU A 36 -9.88 0.39 -2.50
C GLU A 36 -9.61 -0.33 -1.17
N VAL A 37 -8.77 -1.38 -1.19
CA VAL A 37 -8.36 -2.10 0.02
C VAL A 37 -7.52 -1.20 0.93
N VAL A 38 -6.56 -0.47 0.36
CA VAL A 38 -5.79 0.53 1.12
C VAL A 38 -6.70 1.62 1.69
N MET A 39 -7.72 2.06 0.95
CA MET A 39 -8.70 3.02 1.43
C MET A 39 -9.54 2.49 2.60
N ALA A 40 -9.96 1.23 2.53
CA ALA A 40 -10.68 0.56 3.61
C ALA A 40 -9.82 0.50 4.88
N PHE A 41 -8.54 0.11 4.75
CA PHE A 41 -7.59 0.10 5.86
C PHE A 41 -7.33 1.51 6.40
N ALA A 42 -7.10 2.50 5.53
CA ALA A 42 -6.82 3.88 5.91
C ALA A 42 -7.95 4.51 6.75
N LYS A 43 -9.21 4.13 6.52
CA LYS A 43 -10.35 4.58 7.33
C LYS A 43 -10.31 4.09 8.77
N THR A 44 -9.56 3.03 9.06
CA THR A 44 -9.35 2.53 10.43
C THR A 44 -8.17 3.21 11.14
N CYS A 45 -7.34 3.94 10.39
CA CYS A 45 -6.12 4.58 10.88
C CYS A 45 -6.38 6.02 11.37
N SER A 46 -5.61 6.47 12.36
CA SER A 46 -5.59 7.87 12.79
C SER A 46 -4.60 8.70 11.97
N LEU A 47 -5.04 9.26 10.84
CA LEU A 47 -4.16 9.94 9.86
C LEU A 47 -4.10 11.48 9.97
N GLY A 48 -4.80 12.05 10.96
CA GLY A 48 -4.93 13.50 11.14
C GLY A 48 -6.04 14.16 10.31
N GLY A 49 -6.88 13.35 9.67
CA GLY A 49 -8.05 13.74 8.88
C GLY A 49 -8.81 12.50 8.44
N ARG A 50 -9.95 12.66 7.77
CA ARG A 50 -10.75 11.55 7.23
C ARG A 50 -10.33 11.24 5.79
N PRO A 51 -9.99 9.99 5.44
CA PRO A 51 -9.75 9.59 4.05
C PRO A 51 -10.96 9.84 3.16
N ILE A 52 -10.76 10.50 2.01
CA ILE A 52 -11.81 10.80 1.03
C ILE A 52 -11.62 10.07 -0.30
N THR A 53 -10.38 9.95 -0.80
CA THR A 53 -10.07 9.24 -2.04
C THR A 53 -8.74 8.51 -1.93
N SER A 54 -8.58 7.46 -2.73
CA SER A 54 -7.34 6.69 -2.87
C SER A 54 -7.03 6.47 -4.34
N GLU A 55 -5.76 6.54 -4.71
CA GLU A 55 -5.30 6.24 -6.07
C GLU A 55 -3.92 5.60 -6.06
N ILE A 56 -3.66 4.74 -7.04
CA ILE A 56 -2.33 4.20 -7.28
C ILE A 56 -1.47 5.30 -7.89
N CYS A 57 -0.30 5.54 -7.29
CA CYS A 57 0.69 6.43 -7.86
C CYS A 57 1.28 5.81 -9.12
N TYR A 58 1.39 6.60 -10.19
CA TYR A 58 2.06 6.17 -11.43
C TYR A 58 3.53 5.76 -11.22
N SER A 59 4.18 6.30 -10.18
CA SER A 59 5.56 5.98 -9.83
C SER A 59 5.75 6.07 -8.33
N LEU A 60 6.59 5.18 -7.77
CA LEU A 60 7.02 5.21 -6.37
C LEU A 60 7.67 6.55 -5.99
N HIS A 61 8.25 7.27 -6.95
CA HIS A 61 8.83 8.59 -6.74
C HIS A 61 7.82 9.62 -6.17
N LYS A 62 6.51 9.42 -6.38
CA LYS A 62 5.48 10.28 -5.78
C LYS A 62 5.43 10.20 -4.24
N ALA A 63 5.87 9.08 -3.67
CA ALA A 63 5.89 8.82 -2.24
C ALA A 63 7.30 8.87 -1.63
N SER A 64 8.36 9.09 -2.43
CA SER A 64 9.75 8.93 -1.97
C SER A 64 10.21 9.97 -0.94
N ASN A 65 9.48 11.07 -0.80
CA ASN A 65 9.77 12.10 0.19
C ASN A 65 9.12 11.80 1.55
N GLU A 66 8.35 10.72 1.67
CA GLU A 66 7.82 10.28 2.95
C GLU A 66 8.93 9.65 3.79
N GLU A 67 8.83 9.86 5.10
CA GLU A 67 9.93 9.58 6.02
C GLU A 67 10.30 8.11 6.11
N TYR A 68 9.31 7.22 6.12
CA TYR A 68 9.53 5.78 6.20
C TYR A 68 9.46 5.10 4.83
N PHE A 69 9.58 5.85 3.74
CA PHE A 69 9.50 5.31 2.39
C PHE A 69 10.56 4.23 2.16
N TYR A 70 11.83 4.53 2.43
CA TYR A 70 12.93 3.62 2.12
C TYR A 70 12.95 2.41 3.06
N GLU A 71 12.67 2.61 4.34
CA GLU A 71 12.54 1.54 5.33
C GLU A 71 11.47 0.55 4.92
N SER A 72 10.28 1.04 4.56
CA SER A 72 9.17 0.21 4.11
C SER A 72 9.49 -0.49 2.78
N LEU A 73 10.13 0.23 1.85
CA LEU A 73 10.54 -0.35 0.56
C LEU A 73 11.55 -1.49 0.74
N PHE A 74 12.55 -1.31 1.61
CA PHE A 74 13.56 -2.34 1.88
C PHE A 74 12.95 -3.53 2.62
N ASP A 75 12.09 -3.30 3.61
CA ASP A 75 11.38 -4.38 4.33
C ASP A 75 10.55 -5.23 3.36
N MET A 76 9.78 -4.58 2.48
CA MET A 76 9.02 -5.25 1.42
C MET A 76 9.91 -6.01 0.44
N ALA A 77 11.02 -5.40 -0.01
CA ALA A 77 11.93 -6.01 -0.98
C ALA A 77 12.70 -7.22 -0.41
N ILE A 78 12.98 -7.23 0.89
CA ILE A 78 13.62 -8.35 1.59
C ILE A 78 12.61 -9.47 1.84
N SER A 79 11.35 -9.12 2.16
CA SER A 79 10.27 -10.10 2.25
C SER A 79 10.20 -10.82 0.91
N ARG A 80 10.43 -12.15 0.91
CA ARG A 80 10.60 -12.96 -0.32
C ARG A 80 9.54 -12.53 -1.35
N GLY A 81 10.01 -11.82 -2.38
CA GLY A 81 9.17 -11.24 -3.42
C GLY A 81 8.33 -12.30 -4.14
N PRO A 82 7.51 -11.89 -5.11
CA PRO A 82 6.56 -12.79 -5.78
C PRO A 82 7.23 -14.10 -6.18
N LYS A 83 6.69 -15.21 -5.64
CA LYS A 83 7.12 -16.55 -6.05
C LYS A 83 6.56 -16.81 -7.43
N PHE A 84 7.31 -16.49 -8.48
CA PHE A 84 6.91 -16.88 -9.83
C PHE A 84 7.08 -18.41 -10.00
N GLY A 85 6.04 -19.07 -10.53
CA GLY A 85 6.04 -20.52 -10.75
C GLY A 85 5.19 -21.29 -9.73
N PHE A 86 5.64 -22.49 -9.36
CA PHE A 86 4.92 -23.37 -8.42
C PHE A 86 4.72 -22.63 -7.09
N ASN A 87 3.45 -22.47 -6.67
CA ASN A 87 2.98 -21.71 -5.49
C ASN A 87 2.79 -20.19 -5.65
N TYR A 88 2.72 -19.65 -6.87
CA TYR A 88 2.36 -18.23 -7.08
C TYR A 88 0.96 -17.91 -6.53
N GLU A 89 -0.03 -18.74 -6.83
CA GLU A 89 -1.41 -18.53 -6.40
C GLU A 89 -1.55 -18.56 -4.87
N GLU A 90 -0.87 -19.49 -4.21
CA GLU A 90 -0.82 -19.56 -2.74
C GLU A 90 -0.18 -18.31 -2.14
N TRP A 91 0.86 -17.77 -2.77
CA TRP A 91 1.50 -16.53 -2.34
C TRP A 91 0.56 -15.34 -2.52
N VAL A 92 -0.12 -15.23 -3.66
CA VAL A 92 -1.11 -14.16 -3.92
C VAL A 92 -2.23 -14.21 -2.89
N GLU A 93 -2.76 -15.41 -2.60
CA GLU A 93 -3.81 -15.58 -1.58
C GLU A 93 -3.34 -15.13 -0.20
N ALA A 94 -2.14 -15.55 0.21
CA ALA A 94 -1.58 -15.13 1.50
C ALA A 94 -1.40 -13.60 1.58
N LYS A 95 -0.93 -12.97 0.50
CA LYS A 95 -0.82 -11.51 0.41
C LYS A 95 -2.17 -10.82 0.44
N ARG A 96 -3.20 -11.38 -0.19
CA ARG A 96 -4.57 -10.85 -0.16
C ARG A 96 -5.10 -10.80 1.27
N VAL A 97 -5.02 -11.92 1.99
CA VAL A 97 -5.47 -12.03 3.40
C VAL A 97 -4.72 -11.03 4.30
N ASN A 98 -3.41 -10.89 4.09
CA ASN A 98 -2.61 -9.92 4.83
C ASN A 98 -2.99 -8.46 4.50
N MET A 99 -3.26 -8.14 3.24
CA MET A 99 -3.69 -6.79 2.86
C MET A 99 -5.06 -6.44 3.44
N GLU A 100 -6.00 -7.38 3.41
CA GLU A 100 -7.34 -7.21 4.01
C GLU A 100 -7.28 -6.97 5.53
N SER A 101 -6.27 -7.52 6.20
CA SER A 101 -6.01 -7.28 7.63
C SER A 101 -5.06 -6.11 7.90
N GLY A 102 -4.52 -5.47 6.85
CA GLY A 102 -3.58 -4.34 6.95
C GLY A 102 -2.11 -4.71 7.21
N LEU A 103 -1.77 -6.00 7.29
CA LEU A 103 -0.41 -6.48 7.55
C LEU A 103 0.56 -6.28 6.38
N ASP A 104 0.05 -6.27 5.15
CA ASP A 104 0.84 -6.00 3.92
C ASP A 104 0.54 -4.57 3.39
N ILE A 105 0.24 -3.61 4.28
CA ILE A 105 0.02 -2.19 3.96
C ILE A 105 0.88 -1.31 4.87
N TRP A 106 1.93 -0.70 4.31
CA TRP A 106 2.89 0.12 5.06
C TRP A 106 2.56 1.60 4.96
N TYR A 107 2.28 2.26 6.09
CA TYR A 107 2.12 3.71 6.15
C TYR A 107 3.49 4.41 6.19
N LEU A 108 3.68 5.43 5.37
CA LEU A 108 5.01 6.02 5.13
C LEU A 108 5.29 7.30 5.95
N GLY A 109 4.27 7.88 6.57
CA GLY A 109 4.40 9.12 7.33
C GLY A 109 4.75 8.92 8.81
N LYS A 110 5.11 9.99 9.52
CA LYS A 110 5.26 9.95 10.98
C LYS A 110 3.94 9.53 11.65
N PRO A 111 3.93 8.52 12.54
CA PRO A 111 2.84 8.35 13.48
C PRO A 111 2.80 9.58 14.38
N ARG A 112 1.82 10.46 14.17
CA ARG A 112 1.57 11.56 15.10
C ARG A 112 0.92 10.96 16.34
N ARG A 113 1.71 10.77 17.39
CA ARG A 113 1.18 10.55 18.74
C ARG A 113 0.25 11.73 19.05
N LYS A 114 -1.02 11.43 19.37
CA LYS A 114 -1.88 12.38 20.08
C LYS A 114 -1.39 12.53 21.50
#